data_AF-A0A6B3FPN6-F1
#
_entry.id   AF-A0A6B3FPN6-F1
#
_cell.length_a   1.000
_cell.length_b   1.000
_cell.length_c   1.000
_cell.angle_alpha   90.00
_cell.angle_beta   90.00
_cell.angle_gamma   90.00
#
_symmetry.space_group_name_H-M   'P 1'
#
loop_
_entity.id
_entity.type
_entity.pdbx_description
1 polymer ?
#
loop_
_entity_poly.entity_id
_entity_poly.type
_entity_poly.pdbx_seq_one_letter_code
_entity_poly.pdbx_strand_id
1 'polypeptide(L)'
;FKKLDPTVIAAADAVIWAHDVEVREKTRFRGKPLVDVGVKAGINRPAELIAEARRKAERGEIAAVSEADGGRGSGDGGEDGSAADHAHFGVRLRTYLMSGVSYMVPFV
;
A
#
# COMPACT_ATOMS: atom_id res chain seq x y z
N PHE A 1 -20.38 2.60 -11.15
CA PHE A 1 -19.22 1.72 -10.90
C PHE A 1 -19.42 0.42 -11.67
N LYS A 2 -18.51 0.08 -12.59
CA LYS A 2 -18.54 -1.22 -13.28
C LYS A 2 -17.54 -2.14 -12.58
N LYS A 3 -18.03 -3.20 -11.95
CA LYS A 3 -17.20 -4.18 -11.24
C LYS A 3 -16.34 -4.94 -12.26
N LEU A 4 -15.08 -5.20 -11.91
CA LEU A 4 -14.22 -6.11 -12.69
C LEU A 4 -14.84 -7.51 -12.72
N ASP A 5 -14.84 -8.11 -13.90
CA ASP A 5 -15.26 -9.48 -14.09
C ASP A 5 -14.29 -10.42 -13.34
N PRO A 6 -14.79 -11.42 -12.58
CA PRO A 6 -13.94 -12.39 -11.90
C PRO A 6 -12.94 -13.09 -12.82
N THR A 7 -13.30 -13.33 -14.08
CA THR A 7 -12.43 -13.97 -15.08
C THR A 7 -11.21 -13.11 -15.40
N VAL A 8 -11.37 -11.78 -15.44
CA VAL A 8 -10.27 -10.84 -15.65
C VAL A 8 -9.31 -10.87 -14.46
N ILE A 9 -9.84 -10.93 -13.24
CA ILE A 9 -9.00 -11.02 -12.03
C ILE A 9 -8.24 -12.34 -11.99
N ALA A 10 -8.89 -13.44 -12.37
CA ALA A 10 -8.26 -14.76 -12.43
C ALA A 10 -7.17 -14.85 -13.50
N ALA A 11 -7.34 -14.18 -14.65
CA ALA A 11 -6.37 -14.14 -15.74
C ALA A 11 -5.21 -13.15 -15.50
N ALA A 12 -5.34 -12.22 -14.55
CA ALA A 12 -4.31 -11.22 -14.30
C ALA A 12 -3.03 -11.82 -13.70
N ASP A 13 -1.87 -11.34 -14.16
CA ASP A 13 -0.56 -11.72 -13.61
C ASP A 13 -0.27 -11.04 -12.27
N ALA A 14 -0.76 -9.80 -12.10
CA ALA A 14 -0.64 -9.01 -10.89
C ALA A 14 -1.79 -8.00 -10.76
N VAL A 15 -1.97 -7.46 -9.57
CA VAL A 15 -3.01 -6.49 -9.23
C VAL A 15 -2.35 -5.26 -8.61
N ILE A 16 -2.78 -4.07 -9.02
CA ILE A 16 -2.36 -2.79 -8.41
C ILE A 16 -3.59 -2.14 -7.78
N TRP A 17 -3.51 -1.90 -6.48
CA TRP A 17 -4.45 -1.11 -5.72
C TRP A 17 -3.88 0.30 -5.57
N ALA A 18 -4.53 1.26 -6.22
CA ALA A 18 -4.25 2.68 -6.08
C ALA A 18 -5.45 3.33 -5.38
N HIS A 19 -5.46 3.34 -4.05
CA HIS A 19 -6.61 3.81 -3.26
C HIS A 19 -6.22 4.58 -2.01
N ASP A 20 -7.04 5.57 -1.67
CA ASP A 20 -6.94 6.32 -0.40
C ASP A 20 -8.09 5.95 0.56
N VAL A 21 -9.00 5.08 0.11
CA VAL A 21 -10.14 4.56 0.88
C VAL A 21 -10.17 3.05 0.81
N GLU A 22 -10.80 2.40 1.78
CA GLU A 22 -10.82 0.94 1.87
C GLU A 22 -11.40 0.27 0.61
N VAL A 23 -10.62 -0.65 0.03
CA VAL A 23 -11.09 -1.54 -1.03
C VAL A 23 -12.02 -2.59 -0.45
N ARG A 24 -13.24 -2.65 -0.97
CA ARG A 24 -14.23 -3.66 -0.61
C ARG A 24 -13.98 -4.97 -1.35
N GLU A 25 -14.34 -6.08 -0.72
CA GLU A 25 -14.22 -7.43 -1.29
C GLU A 25 -12.78 -7.78 -1.73
N LYS A 26 -11.80 -7.47 -0.87
CA LYS A 26 -10.37 -7.73 -1.09
C LYS A 26 -10.06 -9.20 -1.38
N THR A 27 -10.88 -10.10 -0.84
CA THR A 27 -10.75 -11.56 -0.99
C THR A 27 -10.74 -12.02 -2.44
N ARG A 28 -11.32 -11.26 -3.38
CA ARG A 28 -11.34 -11.58 -4.81
C ARG A 28 -9.98 -11.52 -5.48
N PHE A 29 -9.02 -10.81 -4.88
CA PHE A 29 -7.66 -10.64 -5.41
C PHE A 29 -6.65 -11.55 -4.71
N ARG A 30 -7.12 -12.48 -3.85
CA ARG A 30 -6.26 -13.46 -3.17
C ARG A 30 -5.53 -14.33 -4.20
N GLY A 31 -4.30 -14.72 -3.85
CA GLY A 31 -3.49 -15.57 -4.72
C GLY A 31 -2.79 -14.82 -5.85
N LYS A 32 -3.00 -13.51 -5.98
CA LYS A 32 -2.33 -12.68 -6.98
C LYS A 32 -1.26 -11.80 -6.34
N PRO A 33 -0.14 -11.55 -7.04
CA PRO A 33 0.81 -10.51 -6.68
C PRO A 33 0.12 -9.16 -6.58
N LEU A 34 0.36 -8.45 -5.48
CA LEU A 34 -0.33 -7.20 -5.18
C LEU A 34 0.66 -6.05 -4.94
N VAL A 35 0.37 -4.91 -5.54
CA VAL A 35 0.98 -3.61 -5.22
C VAL A 35 -0.10 -2.73 -4.62
N ASP A 36 0.02 -2.39 -3.34
CA ASP A 36 -0.93 -1.54 -2.62
C ASP A 36 -0.30 -0.17 -2.37
N VAL A 37 -0.89 0.88 -2.94
CA VAL A 37 -0.40 2.26 -2.89
C VAL A 37 -1.55 3.26 -2.83
N GLY A 38 -1.26 4.49 -2.40
CA GLY A 38 -2.22 5.60 -2.48
C GLY A 38 -2.45 6.10 -3.90
N VAL A 39 -3.58 6.77 -4.13
CA VAL A 39 -3.97 7.31 -5.46
C VAL A 39 -2.91 8.26 -6.00
N LYS A 40 -2.31 9.09 -5.14
CA LYS A 40 -1.24 10.02 -5.52
C LYS A 40 -0.03 9.29 -6.14
N ALA A 41 0.34 8.12 -5.62
CA ALA A 41 1.43 7.34 -6.20
C ALA A 41 1.05 6.78 -7.57
N GLY A 42 -0.20 6.31 -7.71
CA GLY A 42 -0.77 5.86 -8.99
C GLY A 42 -0.68 6.91 -10.09
N ILE A 43 -0.92 8.18 -9.76
CA ILE A 43 -0.86 9.30 -10.70
C ILE A 43 0.58 9.69 -11.03
N ASN A 44 1.44 9.84 -10.01
CA ASN A 44 2.78 10.42 -10.20
C ASN A 44 3.80 9.41 -10.74
N ARG A 45 3.61 8.11 -10.47
CA ARG A 45 4.62 7.07 -10.76
C ARG A 45 4.02 5.83 -11.45
N PRO A 46 3.21 5.97 -12.51
CA PRO A 46 2.50 4.84 -13.11
C PRO A 46 3.45 3.78 -13.70
N ALA A 47 4.52 4.21 -14.38
CA ALA A 47 5.48 3.30 -15.00
C ALA A 47 6.24 2.45 -13.96
N GLU A 48 6.60 3.06 -12.83
CA GLU A 48 7.28 2.35 -11.73
C GLU A 48 6.39 1.28 -11.12
N LEU A 49 5.10 1.59 -10.89
CA LEU A 49 4.15 0.66 -10.29
C LEU A 49 3.87 -0.53 -11.20
N ILE A 50 3.77 -0.32 -12.51
CA ILE A 50 3.63 -1.41 -13.49
C ILE A 50 4.87 -2.29 -13.47
N ALA A 51 6.06 -1.69 -13.46
CA ALA A 51 7.30 -2.45 -13.40
C ALA A 51 7.43 -3.24 -12.09
N GLU A 52 6.99 -2.67 -10.97
CA GLU A 52 6.95 -3.36 -9.67
C GLU A 52 5.98 -4.55 -9.69
N ALA A 53 4.76 -4.34 -10.17
CA ALA A 53 3.77 -5.40 -10.29
C ALA A 53 4.28 -6.57 -11.14
N ARG A 54 4.94 -6.26 -12.26
CA ARG A 54 5.57 -7.27 -13.13
C ARG A 54 6.69 -8.02 -12.42
N ARG A 55 7.58 -7.32 -11.71
CA ARG A 55 8.65 -7.98 -10.92
C ARG A 55 8.07 -8.90 -9.85
N LYS A 56 7.01 -8.49 -9.17
CA LYS A 56 6.32 -9.33 -8.17
C LYS A 56 5.70 -10.57 -8.81
N ALA A 57 5.12 -10.44 -10.00
CA ALA A 57 4.62 -11.57 -10.77
C ALA A 57 5.73 -12.54 -11.18
N GLU A 58 6.85 -12.03 -11.68
CA GLU A 58 8.02 -12.85 -12.06
C GLU A 58 8.62 -13.60 -10.85
N ARG A 59 8.60 -13.00 -9.66
CA ARG A 59 9.07 -13.64 -8.42
C ARG A 59 8.04 -14.60 -7.79
N GLY A 60 6.80 -14.64 -8.30
CA GLY A 60 5.73 -15.43 -7.72
C GLY A 60 5.34 -14.99 -6.31
N GLU A 61 5.54 -13.70 -5.97
CA GLU A 61 5.17 -13.16 -4.67
C GLU A 61 3.65 -13.08 -4.56
N ILE A 62 3.06 -14.01 -3.81
CA ILE A 62 1.63 -14.03 -3.56
C ILE A 62 1.33 -13.17 -2.34
N ALA A 63 0.49 -12.16 -2.51
CA ALA A 63 0.02 -11.38 -1.37
C ALA A 63 -0.95 -12.22 -0.53
N ALA A 64 -0.60 -12.45 0.73
CA ALA A 64 -1.53 -12.96 1.73
C ALA A 64 -2.52 -11.83 2.09
N VAL A 65 -3.67 -11.80 1.42
CA VAL A 65 -4.74 -10.86 1.77
C VAL A 65 -5.43 -11.34 3.04
N SER A 66 -4.84 -11.09 4.21
CA SER A 66 -5.46 -11.44 5.50
C SER A 66 -6.69 -10.56 5.75
N GLU A 67 -7.81 -11.17 6.16
CA GLU A 67 -9.06 -10.46 6.48
C GLU A 67 -8.92 -9.51 7.68
N ALA A 68 -7.80 -9.60 8.41
CA ALA A 68 -7.50 -8.79 9.59
C ALA A 68 -6.56 -7.60 9.31
N ASP A 69 -6.09 -7.38 8.08
CA ASP A 69 -5.12 -6.31 7.81
C ASP A 69 -5.74 -5.09 7.12
N GLY A 70 -6.36 -4.27 7.96
CA GLY A 70 -6.60 -2.85 7.71
C GLY A 70 -5.35 -1.98 7.92
N GLY A 71 -4.15 -2.57 8.04
CA GLY A 71 -2.94 -1.78 8.20
C GLY A 71 -1.67 -2.59 8.25
N ARG A 72 -1.11 -2.96 7.08
CA ARG A 72 0.32 -3.22 6.87
C ARG A 72 0.63 -3.39 5.38
N GLY A 73 0.78 -2.24 4.71
CA GLY A 73 1.74 -2.10 3.62
C GLY A 73 3.05 -1.57 4.22
N SER A 74 3.90 -2.48 4.70
CA SER A 74 5.27 -2.20 5.17
C SER A 74 6.21 -1.93 3.97
N GLY A 75 7.33 -1.22 4.08
CA GLY A 75 8.13 -0.87 5.27
C GLY A 75 8.25 0.63 5.52
N ASP A 76 8.40 1.04 6.77
CA ASP A 76 9.63 0.79 7.53
C ASP A 76 9.39 0.16 8.92
N GLY A 77 10.20 -0.86 9.23
CA GLY A 77 10.66 -1.25 10.57
C GLY A 77 9.67 -1.81 11.62
N GLY A 78 9.81 -3.11 11.89
CA GLY A 78 9.98 -3.65 13.25
C GLY A 78 8.74 -3.90 14.11
N GLU A 79 8.71 -5.11 14.69
CA GLU A 79 7.64 -5.74 15.47
C GLU A 79 7.44 -5.20 16.91
N ASP A 80 6.29 -5.61 17.46
CA ASP A 80 5.97 -5.86 18.88
C ASP A 80 5.50 -4.74 19.83
N GLY A 81 4.23 -4.87 20.25
CA GLY A 81 3.85 -4.76 21.66
C GLY A 81 3.29 -3.42 22.13
N SER A 82 1.97 -3.27 22.01
CA SER A 82 0.91 -2.48 22.71
C SER A 82 1.19 -1.61 23.97
N ALA A 83 2.41 -1.14 24.22
CA ALA A 83 2.74 -0.12 25.23
C ALA A 83 3.86 0.84 24.75
N ALA A 84 4.52 0.52 23.61
CA ALA A 84 5.55 1.35 22.99
C ALA A 84 4.97 2.45 22.06
N ASP A 85 3.72 2.34 21.63
CA ASP A 85 3.12 3.21 20.60
C ASP A 85 3.08 4.70 21.00
N HIS A 86 2.85 5.00 22.27
CA HIS A 86 2.87 6.38 22.77
C HIS A 86 4.28 6.97 22.84
N ALA A 87 5.29 6.15 23.12
CA ALA A 87 6.69 6.58 23.12
C ALA A 87 7.15 6.87 21.67
N HIS A 88 6.81 6.01 20.71
CA HIS A 88 7.13 6.22 19.30
C HIS A 88 6.40 7.41 18.69
N PHE A 89 5.15 7.67 19.07
CA PHE A 89 4.44 8.89 18.65
C PHE A 89 5.11 10.16 19.21
N GLY A 90 5.47 10.17 20.50
CA GLY A 90 6.14 11.31 21.12
C GLY A 90 7.52 11.61 20.51
N VAL A 91 8.31 10.56 20.21
CA VAL A 91 9.60 10.69 19.53
C VAL A 91 9.42 11.21 18.10
N ARG A 92 8.44 10.70 17.34
CA ARG A 92 8.14 11.20 15.99
C ARG A 92 7.67 12.65 16.00
N LEU A 93 6.79 13.01 16.92
CA LEU A 93 6.32 14.40 17.09
C LEU A 93 7.47 15.34 17.42
N ARG A 94 8.38 14.95 18.32
CA ARG A 94 9.61 15.71 18.61
C ARG A 94 10.49 15.85 17.37
N THR A 95 10.66 14.78 16.59
CA THR A 95 11.42 14.83 15.33
C THR A 95 10.78 15.78 14.32
N TYR A 96 9.46 15.78 14.18
CA TYR A 96 8.75 16.73 13.30
C TYR A 96 8.87 18.18 13.76
N LEU A 97 8.78 18.42 15.08
CA LEU A 97 8.98 19.75 15.66
C LEU A 97 10.42 20.26 15.51
N MET A 98 11.41 19.38 15.71
CA MET A 98 12.84 19.73 15.65
C MET A 98 13.39 19.81 14.22
N SER A 99 12.77 19.11 13.26
CA SER A 99 13.22 19.12 11.85
C SER A 99 12.70 20.33 11.07
N GLY A 100 11.71 21.08 11.58
CA GLY A 100 11.26 22.34 10.98
C GLY A 100 10.77 22.24 9.54
N VAL A 101 10.46 21.04 9.05
CA VAL A 101 10.04 20.82 7.65
C VAL A 101 8.57 21.20 7.51
N SER A 102 8.29 22.50 7.30
CA SER A 102 7.05 22.90 6.66
C SER A 102 7.06 22.35 5.23
N TYR A 103 6.30 21.29 4.97
CA TYR A 103 6.01 20.88 3.61
C TYR A 103 5.15 21.97 2.95
N MET A 104 5.82 22.82 2.16
CA MET A 104 5.18 23.75 1.25
C MET A 104 4.38 22.92 0.23
N VAL A 105 3.07 23.12 0.16
CA VAL A 105 2.19 22.46 -0.81
C VAL A 105 2.54 23.00 -2.20
N PRO A 106 3.09 22.21 -3.14
CA PRO A 106 3.28 22.71 -4.50
C PRO A 106 1.90 22.76 -5.16
N PHE A 107 1.45 23.97 -5.49
CA PHE A 107 0.38 24.17 -6.45
C PHE A 107 0.99 24.06 -7.85
N VAL A 108 0.67 22.97 -8.56
CA VAL A 108 0.73 22.85 -10.02
C VAL A 108 -0.41 21.96 -10.49
#